data_AF-A0A9W8JJ35-F1
#
_entry.id   AF-A0A9W8JJ35-F1
#
_cell.length_a   1.000
_cell.length_b   1.000
_cell.length_c   1.000
_cell.angle_alpha   90.00
_cell.angle_beta   90.00
_cell.angle_gamma   90.00
#
_symmetry.space_group_name_H-M   'P 1'
#
loop_
_entity.id
_entity.type
_entity.pdbx_description
1 polymer ?
#
loop_
_entity_poly.entity_id
_entity_poly.type
_entity_poly.pdbx_seq_one_letter_code
_entity_poly.pdbx_strand_id
1 'polypeptide(L)'
;MATVERGHRYRIVNAKGGTVLDLSAKNGVSIAGWNFHGGQNQIWEASEEGGFWHFKNVSTGKYLSLENTNYRDGLKAVGSNTRFNWHIWPDQKDSSVLRICVPETVFNLDLSNHGDSAGGTPIEIWGRWEGRNQCWSFVPV
;
A
#
# COMPACT_ATOMS: atom_id res chain seq x y z
N MET A 1 1.98 -14.37 12.66
CA MET A 1 2.72 -13.25 12.04
C MET A 1 2.42 -13.28 10.56
N ALA A 2 2.02 -12.17 9.97
CA ALA A 2 1.82 -12.06 8.53
C ALA A 2 3.16 -12.17 7.80
N THR A 3 3.13 -12.87 6.68
CA THR A 3 4.28 -13.08 5.80
C THR A 3 3.88 -12.69 4.38
N VAL A 4 4.80 -12.06 3.66
CA VAL A 4 4.66 -11.81 2.22
C VAL A 4 5.66 -12.70 1.51
N GLU A 5 5.18 -13.40 0.50
CA GLU A 5 5.98 -14.27 -0.35
C GLU A 5 6.30 -13.59 -1.68
N ARG A 6 7.55 -13.74 -2.12
CA ARG A 6 8.03 -13.23 -3.41
C ARG A 6 7.29 -13.92 -4.56
N GLY A 7 7.02 -13.18 -5.63
CA GLY A 7 6.32 -13.66 -6.83
C GLY A 7 4.82 -13.91 -6.66
N HIS A 8 4.29 -13.77 -5.45
CA HIS A 8 2.87 -13.95 -5.17
C HIS A 8 2.08 -12.67 -5.39
N ARG A 9 0.79 -12.84 -5.66
CA ARG A 9 -0.16 -11.75 -5.89
C ARG A 9 -1.09 -11.61 -4.72
N TYR A 10 -1.38 -10.37 -4.38
CA TYR A 10 -2.21 -10.02 -3.23
C TYR A 10 -3.21 -8.96 -3.62
N ARG A 11 -4.38 -9.03 -2.98
CA ARG A 11 -5.11 -7.80 -2.65
C ARG A 11 -4.58 -7.31 -1.30
N ILE A 12 -4.23 -6.03 -1.23
CA ILE A 12 -3.67 -5.41 -0.03
C ILE A 12 -4.77 -4.59 0.62
N VAL A 13 -5.28 -5.07 1.77
CA VAL A 13 -6.51 -4.57 2.42
C VAL A 13 -6.13 -3.66 3.59
N ASN A 14 -6.70 -2.46 3.66
CA ASN A 14 -6.56 -1.61 4.83
C ASN A 14 -7.28 -2.22 6.03
N ALA A 15 -6.57 -2.36 7.15
CA ALA A 15 -7.09 -3.05 8.32
C ALA A 15 -8.14 -2.26 9.11
N LYS A 16 -8.31 -0.95 8.85
CA LYS A 16 -9.39 -0.13 9.43
C LYS A 16 -10.58 0.00 8.48
N GLY A 17 -10.33 0.47 7.25
CA GLY A 17 -11.38 0.79 6.29
C GLY A 17 -11.93 -0.42 5.53
N GLY A 18 -11.21 -1.55 5.49
CA GLY A 18 -11.61 -2.74 4.73
C GLY A 18 -11.52 -2.61 3.20
N THR A 19 -11.19 -1.41 2.71
CA THR A 19 -10.91 -1.14 1.29
C THR A 19 -9.52 -1.64 0.89
N VAL A 20 -9.31 -1.88 -0.40
CA VAL A 20 -8.04 -2.34 -0.95
C VAL A 20 -7.27 -1.21 -1.62
N LEU A 21 -5.95 -1.38 -1.71
CA LEU A 21 -5.10 -0.58 -2.61
C LEU A 21 -5.57 -0.75 -4.06
N ASP A 22 -6.22 0.27 -4.60
CA ASP A 22 -6.74 0.32 -5.97
C ASP A 22 -5.96 1.36 -6.78
N LEU A 23 -5.33 0.92 -7.87
CA LEU A 23 -4.77 1.83 -8.86
C LEU A 23 -5.90 2.26 -9.82
N SER A 24 -6.11 3.56 -9.95
CA SER A 24 -7.15 4.09 -10.82
C SER A 24 -6.96 3.63 -12.27
N ALA A 25 -7.89 2.81 -12.76
CA ALA A 25 -7.92 2.38 -14.16
C ALA A 25 -8.13 3.54 -15.16
N LYS A 26 -8.60 4.70 -14.68
CA LYS A 26 -8.85 5.89 -15.50
C LYS A 26 -7.56 6.61 -15.89
N ASN A 27 -6.62 6.76 -14.97
CA ASN A 27 -5.39 7.53 -15.20
C ASN A 27 -4.10 6.73 -15.02
N GLY A 28 -4.16 5.52 -14.44
CA GLY A 28 -3.01 4.67 -14.18
C GLY A 28 -1.98 5.27 -13.22
N VAL A 29 -2.37 6.28 -12.42
CA VAL A 29 -1.46 7.01 -11.53
C VAL A 29 -2.02 7.13 -10.12
N SER A 30 -3.29 7.54 -9.95
CA SER A 30 -3.85 7.73 -8.60
C SER A 30 -4.08 6.39 -7.91
N ILE A 31 -3.66 6.29 -6.65
CA ILE A 31 -3.95 5.15 -5.79
C ILE A 31 -4.88 5.58 -4.67
N ALA A 32 -5.95 4.83 -4.44
CA ALA A 32 -6.95 5.09 -3.43
C ALA A 32 -7.45 3.79 -2.79
N GLY A 33 -8.12 3.92 -1.65
CA GLY A 33 -8.94 2.85 -1.09
C GLY A 33 -10.20 2.66 -1.93
N TRP A 34 -10.47 1.42 -2.34
CA TRP A 34 -11.74 1.06 -2.98
C TRP A 34 -12.27 -0.29 -2.49
N ASN A 35 -13.57 -0.52 -2.66
CA ASN A 35 -14.15 -1.84 -2.40
C ASN A 35 -13.55 -2.87 -3.37
N PHE A 36 -13.15 -4.01 -2.83
CA PHE A 36 -12.62 -5.09 -3.67
C PHE A 36 -13.70 -5.65 -4.60
N HIS A 37 -13.42 -5.65 -5.89
CA HIS A 37 -14.27 -6.20 -6.94
C HIS A 37 -13.50 -7.12 -7.88
N GLY A 38 -12.29 -7.56 -7.51
CA GLY A 38 -11.50 -8.52 -8.28
C GLY A 38 -10.85 -7.96 -9.54
N GLY A 39 -10.88 -6.64 -9.75
CA GLY A 39 -10.20 -6.02 -10.89
C GLY A 39 -8.68 -6.18 -10.78
N GLN A 40 -7.99 -6.39 -11.91
CA GLN A 40 -6.52 -6.52 -11.93
C GLN A 40 -5.81 -5.25 -11.42
N ASN A 41 -6.49 -4.10 -11.44
CA ASN A 41 -6.00 -2.85 -10.88
C ASN A 41 -5.98 -2.84 -9.34
N GLN A 42 -6.58 -3.84 -8.69
CA GLN A 42 -6.58 -4.06 -7.24
C GLN A 42 -5.62 -5.18 -6.80
N ILE A 43 -4.90 -5.78 -7.74
CA ILE A 43 -4.00 -6.90 -7.51
C ILE A 43 -2.57 -6.43 -7.69
N TRP A 44 -1.74 -6.78 -6.71
CA TRP A 44 -0.34 -6.38 -6.63
C TRP A 44 0.55 -7.62 -6.49
N GLU A 45 1.49 -7.76 -7.41
CA GLU A 45 2.55 -8.77 -7.35
C GLU A 45 3.68 -8.26 -6.47
N ALA A 46 4.05 -9.03 -5.44
CA ALA A 46 5.13 -8.68 -4.52
C ALA A 46 6.46 -9.24 -5.02
N SER A 47 7.49 -8.41 -5.12
CA SER A 47 8.88 -8.84 -5.28
C SER A 47 9.76 -8.21 -4.21
N GLU A 48 10.94 -8.77 -4.01
CA GLU A 48 11.91 -8.23 -3.06
C GLU A 48 13.31 -8.35 -3.67
N GLU A 49 14.08 -7.28 -3.54
CA GLU A 49 15.44 -7.17 -4.03
C GLU A 49 16.25 -6.28 -3.08
N GLY A 50 17.40 -6.79 -2.61
CA GLY A 50 18.32 -6.03 -1.76
C GLY A 50 17.76 -5.64 -0.39
N GLY A 51 16.80 -6.40 0.16
CA GLY A 51 16.12 -6.12 1.42
C GLY A 51 14.87 -5.24 1.29
N PHE A 52 14.55 -4.77 0.08
CA PHE A 52 13.42 -3.87 -0.17
C PHE A 52 12.31 -4.55 -0.94
N TRP A 53 11.07 -4.31 -0.52
CA TRP A 53 9.87 -4.79 -1.19
C TRP A 53 9.41 -3.84 -2.29
N HIS A 54 8.88 -4.43 -3.35
CA HIS A 54 8.24 -3.75 -4.46
C HIS A 54 6.88 -4.38 -4.74
N PHE A 55 5.88 -3.56 -5.05
CA PHE A 55 4.53 -4.02 -5.36
C PHE A 55 4.15 -3.55 -6.75
N LYS A 56 4.02 -4.49 -7.68
CA LYS A 56 3.72 -4.21 -9.09
C LYS A 56 2.25 -4.49 -9.36
N ASN A 57 1.54 -3.48 -9.83
CA ASN A 57 0.14 -3.58 -10.19
C ASN A 57 -0.05 -4.49 -11.41
N VAL A 58 -0.97 -5.44 -11.33
CA VAL A 58 -1.16 -6.46 -12.38
C VAL A 58 -1.76 -5.88 -13.66
N SER A 59 -2.64 -4.87 -13.60
CA SER A 59 -3.28 -4.34 -14.80
C SER A 59 -2.38 -3.44 -15.65
N THR A 60 -1.46 -2.72 -15.02
CA THR A 60 -0.63 -1.71 -15.72
C THR A 60 0.87 -2.01 -15.72
N GLY A 61 1.32 -2.90 -14.84
CA GLY A 61 2.74 -3.15 -14.59
C GLY A 61 3.47 -2.01 -13.86
N LYS A 62 2.75 -0.99 -13.38
CA LYS A 62 3.31 0.10 -12.58
C LYS A 62 3.52 -0.33 -11.13
N TYR A 63 4.48 0.30 -10.46
CA TYR A 63 4.79 0.04 -9.06
C TYR A 63 4.07 1.02 -8.13
N LEU A 64 3.70 0.54 -6.96
CA LEU A 64 3.33 1.36 -5.82
C LEU A 64 4.53 2.22 -5.43
N SER A 65 4.41 3.53 -5.59
CA SER A 65 5.46 4.52 -5.40
C SER A 65 4.90 5.77 -4.71
N LEU A 66 5.73 6.78 -4.52
CA LEU A 66 5.35 8.09 -3.98
C LEU A 66 5.46 9.15 -5.07
N GLU A 67 4.60 10.18 -4.99
CA GLU A 67 4.55 11.24 -6.00
C GLU A 67 5.88 12.01 -6.14
N ASN A 68 6.68 12.07 -5.07
CA ASN A 68 8.04 12.63 -5.04
C ASN A 68 8.76 12.15 -3.77
N THR A 69 9.99 12.63 -3.55
CA THR A 69 10.84 12.25 -2.40
C THR A 69 10.80 13.27 -1.24
N ASN A 70 9.92 14.27 -1.29
CA ASN A 70 9.76 15.22 -0.19
C ASN A 70 8.78 14.64 0.85
N TYR A 71 9.27 13.70 1.66
CA TYR A 71 8.48 12.95 2.62
C TYR A 71 7.87 13.85 3.70
N ARG A 72 6.54 13.86 3.74
CA ARG A 72 5.71 14.63 4.67
C ARG A 72 4.36 13.95 4.81
N ASP A 73 3.63 14.28 5.87
CA ASP A 73 2.24 13.88 6.01
C ASP A 73 1.41 14.31 4.80
N GLY A 74 0.57 13.40 4.32
CA GLY A 74 -0.30 13.64 3.17
C GLY A 74 0.36 13.51 1.80
N LEU A 75 1.63 13.11 1.73
CA LEU A 75 2.27 12.81 0.44
C LEU A 75 1.63 11.56 -0.17
N LYS A 76 1.16 11.66 -1.42
CA LYS A 76 0.35 10.61 -2.05
C LYS A 76 1.17 9.41 -2.52
N ALA A 77 0.57 8.23 -2.36
CA ALA A 77 0.96 7.04 -3.10
C ALA A 77 0.44 7.12 -4.55
N VAL A 78 1.27 6.70 -5.50
CA VAL A 78 0.97 6.73 -6.93
C VAL A 78 1.49 5.48 -7.64
N GLY A 79 0.87 5.16 -8.78
CA GLY A 79 1.42 4.21 -9.74
C GLY A 79 2.53 4.85 -10.56
N SER A 80 3.72 4.25 -10.57
CA SER A 80 4.89 4.74 -11.33
C SER A 80 5.55 3.64 -12.16
N ASN A 81 6.23 4.00 -13.25
CA ASN A 81 7.08 3.07 -13.98
C ASN A 81 8.40 2.79 -13.23
N THR A 82 8.75 3.64 -12.27
CA THR A 82 9.93 3.49 -11.41
C THR A 82 9.53 2.81 -10.11
N ARG A 83 10.36 1.85 -9.67
CA ARG A 83 10.20 1.18 -8.38
C ARG A 83 10.42 2.16 -7.23
N PHE A 84 9.73 1.94 -6.13
CA PHE A 84 10.03 2.55 -4.84
C PHE A 84 10.40 1.47 -3.84
N ASN A 85 11.45 1.69 -3.07
CA ASN A 85 11.91 0.75 -2.07
C ASN A 85 11.06 0.87 -0.81
N TRP A 86 10.28 -0.16 -0.49
CA TRP A 86 9.50 -0.22 0.74
C TRP A 86 10.14 -1.18 1.75
N HIS A 87 10.04 -0.86 3.02
CA HIS A 87 10.12 -1.87 4.07
C HIS A 87 8.70 -2.34 4.43
N ILE A 88 8.57 -3.60 4.86
CA ILE A 88 7.35 -4.07 5.53
C ILE A 88 7.70 -4.62 6.90
N TRP A 89 6.88 -4.30 7.88
CA TRP A 89 7.04 -4.77 9.26
C TRP A 89 5.69 -5.18 9.83
N PRO A 90 5.59 -6.29 10.57
CA PRO A 90 4.37 -6.58 11.31
C PRO A 90 4.04 -5.47 12.29
N ASP A 91 2.75 -5.19 12.45
CA ASP A 91 2.32 -4.24 13.48
C ASP A 91 2.67 -4.79 14.88
N GLN A 92 3.05 -3.88 15.77
CA GLN A 92 3.54 -4.23 17.11
C GLN A 92 2.44 -4.77 18.01
N LYS A 93 1.18 -4.34 17.83
CA LYS A 93 0.05 -4.79 18.63
C LYS A 93 -0.65 -5.99 18.00
N ASP A 94 -0.59 -6.11 16.67
CA ASP A 94 -1.23 -7.17 15.92
C ASP A 94 -0.32 -7.65 14.79
N SER A 95 0.43 -8.72 15.06
CA SER A 95 1.36 -9.28 14.07
C SER A 95 0.67 -9.92 12.85
N SER A 96 -0.66 -9.97 12.78
CA SER A 96 -1.41 -10.48 11.61
C SER A 96 -1.54 -9.46 10.48
N VAL A 97 -1.18 -8.20 10.73
CA VAL A 97 -1.15 -7.13 9.72
C VAL A 97 0.25 -6.54 9.61
N LEU A 98 0.54 -5.91 8.48
CA LEU A 98 1.81 -5.30 8.18
C LEU A 98 1.67 -3.78 8.04
N ARG A 99 2.78 -3.07 8.24
CA ARG A 99 2.95 -1.66 7.87
C ARG A 99 3.88 -1.60 6.67
N ILE A 100 3.53 -0.78 5.68
CA ILE A 100 4.32 -0.54 4.48
C ILE A 100 5.05 0.79 4.67
N CYS A 101 6.34 0.73 4.99
CA CYS A 101 7.11 1.84 5.54
C CYS A 101 8.10 2.43 4.53
N VAL A 102 8.24 3.75 4.55
CA VAL A 102 9.30 4.46 3.84
C VAL A 102 10.63 4.24 4.59
N PRO A 103 11.68 3.68 3.95
CA PRO A 103 12.96 3.43 4.60
C PRO A 103 13.56 4.68 5.24
N GLU A 104 14.22 4.51 6.39
CA GLU A 104 14.95 5.58 7.11
C GLU A 104 14.10 6.79 7.52
N THR A 105 12.78 6.61 7.61
CA THR A 105 11.86 7.65 8.07
C THR A 105 10.84 7.09 9.05
N VAL A 106 10.03 7.99 9.61
CA VAL A 106 8.87 7.63 10.44
C VAL A 106 7.60 7.33 9.62
N PHE A 107 7.64 7.50 8.30
CA PHE A 107 6.44 7.47 7.46
C PHE A 107 6.05 6.06 7.01
N ASN A 108 4.75 5.79 6.93
CA ASN A 108 4.20 4.56 6.35
C ASN A 108 2.91 4.86 5.58
N LEU A 109 2.46 3.90 4.76
CA LEU A 109 1.19 4.03 4.03
C LEU A 109 -0.01 4.09 4.97
N ASP A 110 -0.85 5.07 4.72
CA ASP A 110 -2.02 5.47 5.48
C ASP A 110 -3.21 5.59 4.53
N LEU A 111 -4.33 4.94 4.88
CA LEU A 111 -5.63 5.27 4.29
C LEU A 111 -6.13 6.56 4.93
N SER A 112 -6.18 7.63 4.16
CA SER A 112 -6.37 8.98 4.70
C SER A 112 -7.77 9.20 5.31
N ASN A 113 -8.02 10.41 5.80
CA ASN A 113 -9.24 10.75 6.54
C ASN A 113 -9.52 9.78 7.71
N HIS A 114 -8.47 9.45 8.46
CA HIS A 114 -8.51 8.47 9.55
C HIS A 114 -8.98 7.08 9.13
N GLY A 115 -8.73 6.63 7.90
CA GLY A 115 -9.12 5.31 7.41
C GLY A 115 -10.56 5.23 6.91
N ASP A 116 -11.04 6.28 6.25
CA ASP A 116 -12.38 6.33 5.66
C ASP A 116 -12.55 5.24 4.60
N SER A 117 -13.57 4.41 4.76
CA SER A 117 -13.92 3.32 3.85
C SER A 117 -14.62 3.77 2.57
N ALA A 118 -14.89 5.07 2.40
CA ALA A 118 -15.43 5.60 1.16
C ALA A 118 -14.53 5.27 -0.04
N GLY A 119 -15.17 4.90 -1.16
CA GLY A 119 -14.45 4.70 -2.41
C GLY A 119 -13.77 5.99 -2.84
N GLY A 120 -12.45 5.94 -3.04
CA GLY A 120 -11.66 7.07 -3.51
C GLY A 120 -10.90 7.79 -2.41
N THR A 121 -11.01 7.33 -1.15
CA THR A 121 -10.16 7.81 -0.06
C THR A 121 -8.69 7.67 -0.46
N PRO A 122 -7.91 8.76 -0.53
CA PRO A 122 -6.52 8.71 -0.94
C PRO A 122 -5.67 7.76 -0.08
N ILE A 123 -4.70 7.13 -0.73
CA ILE A 123 -3.59 6.51 -0.01
C ILE A 123 -2.43 7.49 0.05
N GLU A 124 -1.98 7.78 1.26
CA GLU A 124 -0.93 8.75 1.55
C GLU A 124 0.14 8.10 2.43
N ILE A 125 1.23 8.82 2.68
CA ILE A 125 2.10 8.51 3.81
C ILE A 125 1.84 9.48 4.96
N TRP A 126 1.90 8.94 6.17
CA TRP A 126 1.80 9.71 7.41
C TRP A 126 2.79 9.19 8.44
N GLY A 127 3.20 10.08 9.35
CA GLY A 127 4.01 9.74 10.50
C GLY A 127 3.40 8.58 11.26
N ARG A 128 4.23 7.57 11.58
CA ARG A 128 3.77 6.35 12.22
C ARG A 128 3.13 6.65 13.57
N TRP A 129 1.91 6.17 13.75
CA TRP A 129 1.21 6.11 15.04
C TRP A 129 0.44 4.80 15.19
N GLU A 130 -0.25 4.62 16.31
CA GLU A 130 -0.96 3.38 16.65
C GLU A 130 -2.27 3.14 15.87
N GLY A 131 -2.55 3.94 14.84
CA GLY A 131 -3.76 3.86 14.03
C GLY A 131 -3.83 2.63 13.13
N ARG A 132 -5.00 1.99 13.09
CA ARG A 132 -5.28 0.83 12.20
C ARG A 132 -5.38 1.20 10.72
N ASN A 133 -5.58 2.48 10.40
CA ASN A 133 -5.54 2.99 9.03
C ASN A 133 -4.14 2.93 8.40
N GLN A 134 -3.10 2.66 9.20
CA GLN A 134 -1.71 2.45 8.77
C GLN A 134 -1.31 0.97 8.66
N CYS A 135 -2.27 0.07 8.86
CA CYS A 135 -2.06 -1.38 8.89
C CYS A 135 -2.73 -2.04 7.68
N TRP A 136 -2.07 -3.05 7.13
CA TRP A 136 -2.42 -3.65 5.85
C TRP A 136 -2.35 -5.18 5.91
N SER A 137 -3.44 -5.84 5.52
CA SER A 137 -3.48 -7.29 5.34
C SER A 137 -3.14 -7.65 3.91
N PHE A 138 -2.15 -8.51 3.73
CA PHE A 138 -1.80 -9.08 2.44
C PHE A 138 -2.57 -10.39 2.25
N VAL A 139 -3.63 -10.36 1.42
CA VAL A 139 -4.49 -11.52 1.19
C VAL A 139 -4.18 -12.09 -0.20
N PRO A 140 -3.68 -13.33 -0.32
CA PRO A 140 -3.39 -13.97 -1.60
C PRO A 140 -4.63 -14.01 -2.52
N VAL A 141 -4.40 -13.89 -3.84
CA VAL A 141 -5.43 -13.97 -4.89
C VAL A 141 -5.06 -14.90 -6.03
#